data_AF-A0A6G1L1W8-F1
#
_entry.id   AF-A0A6G1L1W8-F1
#
_cell.length_a   1.000
_cell.length_b   1.000
_cell.length_c   1.000
_cell.angle_alpha   90.00
_cell.angle_beta   90.00
_cell.angle_gamma   90.00
#
_symmetry.space_group_name_H-M   'P 1'
#
loop_
_entity.id
_entity.type
_entity.pdbx_description
1 polymer ?
#
loop_
_entity_poly.entity_id
_entity_poly.type
_entity_poly.pdbx_seq_one_letter_code
_entity_poly.pdbx_strand_id
1 'polypeptide(L)'
;MSCGRPTFHVRDASSAACDIEFIISAWDSTLPFLQSIGAGEMWSNQPFSQREGFTEDIADLVRKSEADPKSYSRRVLIAEAYAMEDEVTDRKPVGAVMLRDALPRYLTESADLKGEVVEAESFLFIEVLFVDHRDPRRSKGAGAALVRGVEARARDLGKTAVFVDSWAGNGRKLNR
;
A
#
# COMPACT_ATOMS: atom_id res chain seq x y z
N MET A 1 8.52 31.05 -3.78
CA MET A 1 7.41 30.56 -2.94
C MET A 1 7.66 29.09 -2.66
N SER A 2 8.05 28.74 -1.43
CA SER A 2 8.21 27.34 -1.03
C SER A 2 6.82 26.79 -0.72
N CYS A 3 6.22 26.07 -1.66
CA CYS A 3 5.01 25.29 -1.37
C CYS A 3 5.38 24.26 -0.27
N GLY A 4 4.71 24.32 0.89
CA GLY A 4 4.98 23.40 2.00
C GLY A 4 4.85 21.95 1.55
N ARG A 5 5.66 21.04 2.09
CA ARG A 5 5.47 19.61 1.84
C ARG A 5 4.25 19.13 2.64
N PRO A 6 3.37 18.28 2.07
CA PRO A 6 2.29 17.68 2.84
C PRO A 6 2.85 16.92 4.03
N THR A 7 2.21 17.07 5.20
CA THR A 7 2.47 16.21 6.37
C THR A 7 1.58 14.99 6.25
N PHE A 8 2.05 13.83 6.73
CA PHE A 8 1.32 12.57 6.63
C PHE A 8 1.12 11.91 7.99
N HIS A 9 -0.04 11.30 8.19
CA HIS A 9 -0.33 10.38 9.28
C HIS A 9 -0.60 8.99 8.71
N VAL A 10 -0.02 7.94 9.30
CA VAL A 10 -0.25 6.56 8.86
C VAL A 10 -0.97 5.81 9.97
N ARG A 11 -2.06 5.12 9.62
CA ARG A 11 -2.90 4.35 10.55
C ARG A 11 -3.38 3.05 9.92
N ASP A 12 -3.86 2.11 10.72
CA ASP A 12 -4.61 0.95 10.21
C ASP A 12 -5.88 1.42 9.46
N ALA A 13 -6.24 0.70 8.41
CA ALA A 13 -7.51 0.89 7.70
C ALA A 13 -8.69 0.52 8.61
N SER A 14 -9.81 1.23 8.45
CA SER A 14 -11.04 1.03 9.20
C SER A 14 -12.27 1.16 8.32
N SER A 15 -13.24 0.27 8.57
CA SER A 15 -14.56 0.33 7.95
C SER A 15 -15.32 1.61 8.37
N ALA A 16 -15.16 2.06 9.61
CA ALA A 16 -15.80 3.26 10.14
C ALA A 16 -15.31 4.56 9.49
N ALA A 17 -14.12 4.55 8.90
CA ALA A 17 -13.51 5.68 8.20
C ALA A 17 -13.78 5.69 6.68
N CYS A 18 -14.63 4.77 6.18
CA CYS A 18 -14.88 4.58 4.74
C CYS A 18 -13.59 4.25 3.94
N ASP A 19 -12.64 3.55 4.57
CA ASP A 19 -11.38 3.22 3.89
C ASP A 19 -11.55 2.17 2.79
N ILE A 20 -12.61 1.35 2.84
CA ILE A 20 -12.88 0.32 1.83
C ILE A 20 -13.15 1.01 0.48
N GLU A 21 -14.04 2.00 0.47
CA GLU A 21 -14.39 2.81 -0.70
C GLU A 21 -13.19 3.62 -1.18
N PHE A 22 -12.41 4.17 -0.24
CA PHE A 22 -11.17 4.86 -0.56
C PHE A 22 -10.16 3.94 -1.27
N ILE A 23 -9.85 2.78 -0.69
CA ILE A 23 -8.89 1.80 -1.22
C ILE A 23 -9.23 1.44 -2.66
N ILE A 24 -10.49 1.06 -2.92
CA ILE A 24 -10.96 0.64 -4.24
C ILE A 24 -10.80 1.79 -5.24
N SER A 25 -11.28 2.98 -4.89
CA SER A 25 -11.28 4.13 -5.79
C SER A 25 -9.88 4.70 -6.05
N ALA A 26 -8.99 4.66 -5.06
CA ALA A 26 -7.59 5.05 -5.21
C ALA A 26 -6.82 4.03 -6.07
N TRP A 27 -7.12 2.74 -5.94
CA TRP A 27 -6.51 1.72 -6.78
C TRP A 27 -6.92 1.86 -8.25
N ASP A 28 -8.21 2.09 -8.52
CA ASP A 28 -8.71 2.40 -9.86
C ASP A 28 -8.02 3.63 -10.46
N SER A 29 -7.78 4.66 -9.65
CA SER A 29 -7.07 5.87 -10.08
C SER A 29 -5.63 5.61 -10.53
N THR A 30 -5.05 4.49 -10.14
CA THR A 30 -3.68 4.12 -10.51
C THR A 30 -3.60 3.58 -11.93
N LEU A 31 -4.67 3.00 -12.48
CA LEU A 31 -4.63 2.39 -13.83
C LEU A 31 -4.35 3.43 -14.94
N PRO A 32 -5.03 4.59 -15.01
CA PRO A 32 -4.69 5.62 -15.99
C PRO A 32 -3.28 6.17 -15.82
N PHE A 33 -2.80 6.29 -14.57
CA PHE A 33 -1.43 6.73 -14.30
C PHE A 33 -0.40 5.72 -14.83
N LEU A 34 -0.56 4.44 -14.52
CA LEU A 34 0.29 3.37 -15.03
C LEU A 34 0.31 3.35 -16.56
N GLN A 35 -0.85 3.51 -17.20
CA GLN A 35 -0.93 3.64 -18.65
C GLN A 35 -0.12 4.83 -19.17
N SER A 36 -0.22 6.00 -18.52
CA SER A 36 0.48 7.22 -18.93
C SER A 36 2.01 7.12 -18.87
N ILE A 37 2.55 6.25 -18.02
CA ILE A 37 3.99 6.03 -17.86
C ILE A 37 4.50 4.77 -18.58
N GLY A 38 3.66 4.11 -19.38
CA GLY A 38 4.02 2.88 -20.10
C GLY A 38 4.06 1.61 -19.25
N ALA A 39 3.46 1.64 -18.05
CA ALA A 39 3.39 0.53 -17.10
C ALA A 39 1.97 -0.08 -17.00
N GLY A 40 1.09 0.18 -17.97
CA GLY A 40 -0.33 -0.25 -17.93
C GLY A 40 -0.54 -1.76 -17.85
N GLU A 41 0.41 -2.56 -18.35
CA GLU A 41 0.34 -4.03 -18.28
C GLU A 41 0.49 -4.59 -16.85
N MET A 42 1.02 -3.79 -15.92
CA MET A 42 1.35 -4.24 -14.57
C MET A 42 0.13 -4.80 -13.82
N TRP A 43 -1.03 -4.14 -13.96
CA TRP A 43 -2.23 -4.47 -13.19
C TRP A 43 -3.45 -4.76 -14.04
N SER A 44 -3.30 -5.05 -15.34
CA SER A 44 -4.42 -5.14 -16.31
C SER A 44 -5.14 -3.80 -16.51
N ASN A 45 -6.02 -3.75 -17.52
CA ASN A 45 -6.81 -2.57 -17.89
C ASN A 45 -8.21 -2.54 -17.26
N GLN A 46 -8.66 -3.63 -16.64
CA GLN A 46 -9.96 -3.68 -15.96
C GLN A 46 -9.86 -2.99 -14.59
N PRO A 47 -10.70 -1.97 -14.30
CA PRO A 47 -10.82 -1.39 -12.97
C PRO A 47 -11.02 -2.45 -11.90
N PHE A 48 -10.36 -2.30 -10.76
CA PHE A 48 -10.47 -3.19 -9.62
C PHE A 48 -11.88 -3.21 -9.04
N SER A 49 -12.58 -2.06 -9.04
CA SER A 49 -14.00 -1.99 -8.66
C SER A 49 -14.93 -2.84 -9.53
N GLN A 50 -14.49 -3.21 -10.74
CA GLN A 50 -15.27 -4.01 -11.68
C GLN A 50 -14.84 -5.49 -11.69
N ARG A 51 -13.90 -5.89 -10.82
CA ARG A 51 -13.47 -7.28 -10.68
C ARG A 51 -14.37 -7.99 -9.68
N GLU A 52 -14.89 -9.14 -10.09
CA GLU A 52 -15.74 -9.98 -9.24
C GLU A 52 -14.99 -10.36 -7.95
N GLY A 53 -15.66 -10.17 -6.81
CA GLY A 53 -15.14 -10.52 -5.47
C GLY A 53 -14.13 -9.54 -4.88
N PHE A 54 -13.61 -8.58 -5.65
CA PHE A 54 -12.52 -7.72 -5.19
C PHE A 54 -12.95 -6.79 -4.05
N THR A 55 -14.12 -6.16 -4.17
CA THR A 55 -14.67 -5.28 -3.14
C THR A 55 -14.90 -6.05 -1.83
N GLU A 56 -15.46 -7.24 -1.94
CA GLU A 56 -15.72 -8.14 -0.82
C GLU A 56 -14.42 -8.57 -0.14
N ASP A 57 -13.39 -8.91 -0.92
CA ASP A 57 -12.07 -9.28 -0.42
C ASP A 57 -11.40 -8.15 0.38
N ILE A 58 -11.49 -6.91 -0.11
CA ILE A 58 -10.97 -5.73 0.62
C ILE A 58 -11.77 -5.51 1.90
N ALA A 59 -13.10 -5.57 1.83
CA ALA A 59 -13.95 -5.40 2.99
C ALA A 59 -13.69 -6.48 4.06
N ASP A 60 -13.51 -7.73 3.65
CA ASP A 60 -13.15 -8.85 4.51
C ASP A 60 -11.78 -8.66 5.16
N LEU A 61 -10.80 -8.19 4.39
CA LEU A 61 -9.46 -7.89 4.90
C LEU A 61 -9.51 -6.83 6.01
N VAL A 62 -10.20 -5.72 5.78
CA VAL A 62 -10.34 -4.64 6.77
C VAL A 62 -11.07 -5.15 8.02
N ARG A 63 -12.22 -5.83 7.84
CA ARG A 63 -13.01 -6.38 8.96
C ARG A 63 -12.23 -7.40 9.80
N LYS A 64 -11.46 -8.29 9.18
CA LYS A 64 -10.61 -9.27 9.89
C LYS A 64 -9.51 -8.58 10.69
N SER A 65 -8.89 -7.53 10.12
CA SER A 65 -7.86 -6.74 10.78
C SER A 65 -8.40 -5.95 11.99
N GLU A 66 -9.64 -5.47 11.91
CA GLU A 66 -10.35 -4.79 13.01
C GLU A 66 -10.75 -5.78 14.12
N ALA A 67 -11.26 -6.96 13.75
CA ALA A 67 -11.72 -7.99 14.70
C ALA A 67 -10.57 -8.62 15.51
N ASP A 68 -9.38 -8.72 14.93
CA ASP A 68 -8.19 -9.19 15.61
C ASP A 68 -7.01 -8.21 15.42
N PRO A 69 -6.90 -7.17 16.26
CA PRO A 69 -5.81 -6.19 16.22
C PRO A 69 -4.41 -6.78 16.46
N LYS A 70 -4.33 -8.00 17.02
CA LYS A 70 -3.07 -8.69 17.34
C LYS A 70 -2.62 -9.65 16.24
N SER A 71 -3.51 -10.05 15.34
CA SER A 71 -3.12 -10.82 14.16
C SER A 71 -2.40 -9.93 13.16
N TYR A 72 -1.26 -10.38 12.63
CA TYR A 72 -0.48 -9.66 11.63
C TYR A 72 -0.46 -10.37 10.28
N SER A 73 -1.33 -11.36 10.10
CA SER A 73 -1.34 -12.23 8.92
C SER A 73 -1.52 -11.46 7.62
N ARG A 74 -2.45 -10.51 7.61
CA ARG A 74 -2.63 -9.55 6.53
C ARG A 74 -3.28 -8.27 7.03
N ARG A 75 -2.77 -7.10 6.66
CA ARG A 75 -3.25 -5.78 7.11
C ARG A 75 -3.17 -4.73 6.01
N VAL A 76 -3.94 -3.65 6.18
CA VAL A 76 -3.85 -2.46 5.34
C VAL A 76 -3.54 -1.25 6.22
N LEU A 77 -2.53 -0.47 5.84
CA LEU A 77 -2.30 0.86 6.41
C LEU A 77 -2.72 1.93 5.39
N ILE A 78 -3.27 3.02 5.90
CA ILE A 78 -3.71 4.19 5.15
C ILE A 78 -2.78 5.35 5.48
N ALA A 79 -2.30 6.06 4.47
CA ALA A 79 -1.66 7.35 4.63
C ALA A 79 -2.70 8.45 4.43
N GLU A 80 -2.82 9.33 5.41
CA GLU A 80 -3.64 10.53 5.36
C GLU A 80 -2.75 11.76 5.21
N ALA A 81 -3.14 12.72 4.36
CA ALA A 81 -2.48 14.01 4.22
C ALA A 81 -3.30 15.11 4.87
N TYR A 82 -2.62 16.05 5.55
CA TYR A 82 -3.23 17.29 6.04
C TYR A 82 -3.47 18.26 4.87
N ALA A 83 -4.54 19.05 4.95
CA ALA A 83 -4.75 20.17 4.03
C ALA A 83 -3.57 21.17 4.11
N MET A 84 -3.14 21.69 2.95
CA MET A 84 -1.99 22.60 2.84
C MET A 84 -2.29 24.01 3.40
N GLU A 85 -3.57 24.33 3.60
CA GLU A 85 -4.06 25.65 4.02
C GLU A 85 -5.17 25.42 5.06
N ASP A 86 -4.85 25.69 6.33
CA ASP A 86 -5.76 26.09 7.41
C ASP A 86 -6.93 25.19 7.84
N GLU A 87 -6.69 23.90 8.12
CA GLU A 87 -7.43 23.21 9.19
C GLU A 87 -6.70 21.93 9.61
N VAL A 88 -6.25 21.87 10.87
CA VAL A 88 -5.56 20.71 11.47
C VAL A 88 -6.43 19.43 11.47
N THR A 89 -7.72 19.57 11.14
CA THR A 89 -8.76 18.56 11.28
C THR A 89 -9.18 17.85 9.99
N ASP A 90 -8.97 18.41 8.79
CA ASP A 90 -9.35 17.73 7.53
C ASP A 90 -8.18 16.88 7.01
N ARG A 91 -8.11 15.64 7.52
CA ARG A 91 -7.20 14.60 7.04
C ARG A 91 -7.90 13.82 5.94
N LYS A 92 -7.26 13.72 4.78
CA LYS A 92 -7.79 12.91 3.67
C LYS A 92 -6.88 11.73 3.38
N PRO A 93 -7.44 10.52 3.19
CA PRO A 93 -6.66 9.38 2.75
C PRO A 93 -6.10 9.64 1.35
N VAL A 94 -4.84 9.30 1.13
CA VAL A 94 -4.06 9.61 -0.08
C VAL A 94 -3.18 8.46 -0.56
N GLY A 95 -3.14 7.35 0.16
CA GLY A 95 -2.51 6.12 -0.29
C GLY A 95 -2.75 4.98 0.68
N ALA A 96 -2.47 3.76 0.22
CA ALA A 96 -2.59 2.55 1.02
C ALA A 96 -1.42 1.61 0.77
N VAL A 97 -1.11 0.80 1.79
CA VAL A 97 -0.17 -0.31 1.70
C VAL A 97 -0.77 -1.55 2.33
N MET A 98 -0.68 -2.67 1.62
CA MET A 98 -1.11 -3.98 2.08
C MET A 98 0.10 -4.78 2.54
N LEU A 99 0.00 -5.36 3.72
CA LEU A 99 1.06 -6.08 4.41
C LEU A 99 0.61 -7.49 4.70
N ARG A 100 1.58 -8.41 4.74
CA ARG A 100 1.39 -9.79 5.22
C ARG A 100 2.65 -10.28 5.91
N ASP A 101 2.51 -11.24 6.82
CA ASP A 101 3.64 -11.88 7.52
C ASP A 101 4.11 -13.18 6.85
N ALA A 102 3.58 -13.48 5.66
CA ALA A 102 3.95 -14.62 4.84
C ALA A 102 4.32 -14.17 3.43
N LEU A 103 5.31 -14.81 2.82
CA LEU A 103 5.67 -14.54 1.43
C LEU A 103 4.67 -15.19 0.46
N PRO A 104 4.38 -14.55 -0.68
CA PRO A 104 3.71 -15.20 -1.80
C PRO A 104 4.41 -16.48 -2.24
N ARG A 105 3.63 -17.47 -2.68
CA ARG A 105 4.10 -18.80 -3.08
C ARG A 105 5.22 -18.77 -4.12
N TYR A 106 5.13 -17.87 -5.10
CA TYR A 106 6.15 -17.75 -6.16
C TYR A 106 7.51 -17.28 -5.64
N LEU A 107 7.56 -16.56 -4.52
CA LEU A 107 8.84 -16.19 -3.89
C LEU A 107 9.41 -17.37 -3.10
N THR A 108 8.58 -18.12 -2.38
CA THR A 108 9.02 -19.29 -1.60
C THR A 108 9.45 -20.46 -2.49
N GLU A 109 8.90 -20.57 -3.70
CA GLU A 109 9.26 -21.60 -4.68
C GLU A 109 10.48 -21.22 -5.54
N SER A 110 10.91 -19.95 -5.51
CA SER A 110 12.06 -19.46 -6.28
C SER A 110 13.39 -19.95 -5.71
N ALA A 111 14.14 -20.73 -6.48
CA ALA A 111 15.45 -21.25 -6.06
C ALA A 111 16.47 -20.13 -5.76
N ASP A 112 16.40 -19.02 -6.49
CA ASP A 112 17.33 -17.90 -6.37
C ASP A 112 17.09 -17.08 -5.09
N LEU A 113 15.86 -17.09 -4.55
CA LEU A 113 15.48 -16.32 -3.36
C LEU A 113 15.51 -17.15 -2.08
N LYS A 114 15.70 -18.48 -2.17
CA LYS A 114 15.69 -19.37 -1.01
C LYS A 114 16.70 -18.97 0.06
N GLY A 115 17.90 -18.48 -0.31
CA GLY A 115 18.91 -18.05 0.68
C GLY A 115 18.41 -16.87 1.53
N GLU A 116 18.08 -15.76 0.86
CA GLU A 116 17.62 -14.51 1.49
C GLU A 116 16.33 -14.69 2.30
N VAL A 117 15.39 -15.51 1.78
CA VAL A 117 14.10 -15.78 2.44
C VAL A 117 14.27 -16.68 3.66
N VAL A 118 15.17 -17.67 3.61
CA VAL A 118 15.42 -18.59 4.73
C VAL A 118 16.17 -17.90 5.86
N GLU A 119 17.05 -16.93 5.57
CA GLU A 119 17.77 -16.18 6.60
C GLU A 119 16.87 -15.20 7.37
N ALA A 120 15.79 -14.71 6.75
CA ALA A 120 14.85 -13.84 7.42
C ALA A 120 13.83 -14.63 8.27
N GLU A 121 14.20 -14.90 9.52
CA GLU A 121 13.33 -15.62 10.48
C GLU A 121 12.05 -14.85 10.86
N SER A 122 12.02 -13.51 10.68
CA SER A 122 10.89 -12.66 11.11
C SER A 122 10.77 -11.40 10.25
N PHE A 123 9.75 -11.32 9.40
CA PHE A 123 9.59 -10.20 8.46
C PHE A 123 8.15 -9.68 8.36
N LEU A 124 7.99 -8.56 7.65
CA LEU A 124 6.76 -8.16 6.97
C LEU A 124 7.02 -8.10 5.46
N PHE A 125 6.02 -8.45 4.66
CA PHE A 125 6.05 -8.32 3.22
C PHE A 125 5.03 -7.28 2.76
N ILE A 126 5.47 -6.29 2.00
CA ILE A 126 4.62 -5.33 1.30
C ILE A 126 4.06 -6.03 0.06
N GLU A 127 2.77 -6.34 0.11
CA GLU A 127 2.06 -7.00 -0.97
C GLU A 127 1.69 -6.03 -2.09
N VAL A 128 1.15 -4.87 -1.72
CA VAL A 128 0.78 -3.82 -2.66
C VAL A 128 1.01 -2.48 -1.98
N LEU A 129 1.54 -1.51 -2.72
CA LEU A 129 1.59 -0.11 -2.33
C LEU A 129 1.07 0.74 -3.49
N PHE A 130 0.14 1.65 -3.20
CA PHE A 130 -0.34 2.62 -4.18
C PHE A 130 -0.71 3.95 -3.51
N VAL A 131 -0.75 4.99 -4.34
CA VAL A 131 -1.12 6.35 -3.94
C VAL A 131 -2.30 6.80 -4.78
N ASP A 132 -3.13 7.67 -4.23
CA ASP A 132 -4.25 8.24 -4.94
C ASP A 132 -3.75 9.28 -5.97
N HIS A 133 -4.07 9.06 -7.24
CA HIS A 133 -3.66 9.92 -8.34
C HIS A 133 -4.67 11.02 -8.67
N ARG A 134 -5.83 11.07 -7.99
CA ARG A 134 -6.85 12.10 -8.19
C ARG A 134 -6.47 13.47 -7.59
N ASP A 135 -5.62 13.48 -6.56
CA ASP A 135 -5.04 14.70 -5.97
C ASP A 135 -3.52 14.59 -5.76
N PRO A 136 -2.72 14.73 -6.83
CA PRO A 136 -1.27 14.57 -6.78
C PRO A 136 -0.57 15.62 -5.90
N ARG A 137 -1.21 16.75 -5.61
CA ARG A 137 -0.65 17.79 -4.74
C ARG A 137 -0.62 17.31 -3.28
N ARG A 138 -1.65 16.58 -2.86
CA ARG A 138 -1.73 15.99 -1.51
C ARG A 138 -1.01 14.65 -1.40
N SER A 139 -1.05 13.82 -2.44
CA SER A 139 -0.46 12.47 -2.39
C SER A 139 1.04 12.42 -2.63
N LYS A 140 1.67 13.52 -3.08
CA LYS A 140 3.13 13.57 -3.28
C LYS A 140 3.88 13.35 -1.97
N GLY A 141 4.54 12.19 -1.86
CA GLY A 141 5.27 11.76 -0.66
C GLY A 141 4.52 10.73 0.20
N ALA A 142 3.26 10.43 -0.11
CA ALA A 142 2.47 9.43 0.59
C ALA A 142 3.12 8.04 0.54
N GLY A 143 3.67 7.63 -0.60
CA GLY A 143 4.39 6.35 -0.72
C GLY A 143 5.58 6.25 0.26
N ALA A 144 6.36 7.32 0.38
CA ALA A 144 7.47 7.36 1.35
C ALA A 144 6.97 7.37 2.81
N ALA A 145 5.82 8.00 3.07
CA ALA A 145 5.18 7.97 4.40
C ALA A 145 4.69 6.56 4.75
N LEU A 146 4.06 5.86 3.79
CA LEU A 146 3.62 4.48 3.94
C LEU A 146 4.81 3.56 4.26
N VAL A 147 5.90 3.61 3.49
CA VAL A 147 7.10 2.80 3.75
C VAL A 147 7.64 3.04 5.16
N ARG A 148 7.76 4.31 5.60
CA ARG A 148 8.16 4.62 6.99
C ARG A 148 7.18 4.06 8.03
N GLY A 149 5.88 4.07 7.74
CA GLY A 149 4.86 3.47 8.58
C GLY A 149 5.00 1.95 8.68
N VAL A 150 5.33 1.28 7.57
CA VAL A 150 5.63 -0.16 7.54
C VAL A 150 6.87 -0.48 8.37
N GLU A 151 7.95 0.27 8.20
CA GLU A 151 9.18 0.10 8.99
C GLU A 151 8.95 0.31 10.49
N ALA A 152 8.16 1.34 10.86
CA ALA A 152 7.80 1.57 12.25
C ALA A 152 7.02 0.39 12.83
N ARG A 153 6.01 -0.10 12.09
CA ARG A 153 5.24 -1.28 12.49
C ARG A 153 6.11 -2.53 12.58
N ALA A 154 7.01 -2.76 11.62
CA ALA A 154 7.93 -3.89 11.65
C ALA A 154 8.77 -3.88 12.94
N ARG A 155 9.29 -2.71 13.33
CA ARG A 155 10.02 -2.52 14.59
C ARG A 155 9.16 -2.79 15.82
N ASP A 156 7.94 -2.27 15.87
CA ASP A 156 7.00 -2.48 16.99
C ASP A 156 6.64 -3.97 17.15
N LEU A 157 6.69 -4.74 16.06
CA LEU A 157 6.42 -6.17 16.03
C LEU A 157 7.68 -7.04 16.20
N GLY A 158 8.85 -6.44 16.44
CA GLY A 158 10.12 -7.17 16.57
C GLY A 158 10.54 -7.90 15.30
N LYS A 159 10.13 -7.42 14.13
CA LYS A 159 10.53 -7.97 12.82
C LYS A 159 11.93 -7.50 12.48
N THR A 160 12.72 -8.37 11.85
CA THR A 160 14.11 -8.09 11.46
C THR A 160 14.22 -7.55 10.04
N ALA A 161 13.20 -7.79 9.19
CA ALA A 161 13.20 -7.36 7.80
C ALA A 161 11.83 -6.89 7.30
N VAL A 162 11.85 -6.04 6.26
CA VAL A 162 10.71 -5.73 5.43
C VAL A 162 11.06 -6.07 3.99
N PHE A 163 10.27 -6.94 3.37
CA PHE A 163 10.42 -7.34 1.98
C PHE A 163 9.34 -6.70 1.11
N VAL A 164 9.66 -6.54 -0.17
CA VAL A 164 8.74 -6.14 -1.22
C VAL A 164 9.26 -6.74 -2.52
N ASP A 165 8.38 -7.03 -3.46
CA ASP A 165 8.78 -7.31 -4.83
C ASP A 165 8.32 -6.19 -5.77
N SER A 166 8.84 -6.23 -6.99
CA SER A 166 8.46 -5.28 -8.01
C SER A 166 8.34 -6.01 -9.33
N TRP A 167 7.29 -5.66 -10.08
CA TRP A 167 7.11 -6.16 -11.43
C TRP A 167 8.27 -5.68 -12.32
N ALA A 168 9.02 -6.61 -12.88
CA ALA A 168 10.21 -6.34 -13.69
C ALA A 168 9.92 -5.84 -15.12
N GLY A 169 8.67 -5.43 -15.40
CA GLY A 169 8.30 -4.88 -16.71
C GLY A 169 8.89 -3.48 -16.97
N ASN A 170 8.33 -2.75 -17.93
CA ASN A 170 8.92 -1.48 -18.40
C ASN A 170 10.41 -1.61 -18.79
N GLY A 171 10.78 -2.74 -19.41
CA GLY A 171 12.17 -3.05 -19.76
C GLY A 171 13.12 -3.15 -18.57
N ARG A 172 12.64 -3.62 -17.40
CA ARG A 172 13.38 -3.73 -16.13
C ARG A 172 13.85 -2.38 -15.58
N LYS A 173 13.15 -1.29 -15.92
CA LYS A 173 13.46 0.05 -15.44
C LYS A 173 12.53 0.44 -14.31
N LEU A 174 13.08 1.14 -13.32
CA LEU A 174 12.27 1.85 -12.34
C LEU A 174 11.53 3.01 -13.04
N ASN A 175 10.25 3.18 -12.70
CA ASN A 175 9.48 4.34 -13.12
C ASN A 175 10.16 5.60 -12.57
N ARG A 176 10.46 6.57 -13.46
CA ARG A 176 11.15 7.82 -13.12
C ARG A 176 10.20 8.88 -12.58
#